data_AF-A0A3D4CHT2-F1
#
_entry.id   AF-A0A3D4CHT2-F1
#
_cell.length_a   1.000
_cell.length_b   1.000
_cell.length_c   1.000
_cell.angle_alpha   90.00
_cell.angle_beta   90.00
_cell.angle_gamma   90.00
#
_symmetry.space_group_name_H-M   'P 1'
#
loop_
_entity.id
_entity.type
_entity.pdbx_description
1 polymer ?
#
loop_
_entity_poly.entity_id
_entity_poly.type
_entity_poly.pdbx_seq_one_letter_code
_entity_poly.pdbx_strand_id
1 'polypeptide(L)'
;MRKIFTYLIFTFLSVSAYSQYYMDWGFKLGASNYLGDIGGLEKTRRDFVLDMRLQHTRWNFGAFFRYKLSSQIATKINLEYLRIEAYDANSTNPGRRARNLDFRNDMFELTNTWELYIYKVNDVGRTGRYRTDFQLYLFAGFGALYHNPKGQLNGAWYALQPLRTEGQEKPYSKFQ
;
A
#
# COMPACT_ATOMS: atom_id res chain seq x y z
N MET A 1 13.33 44.54 26.99
CA MET A 1 13.27 43.06 26.96
C MET A 1 12.20 42.49 26.01
N ARG A 2 10.96 43.00 25.99
CA ARG A 2 9.89 42.49 25.09
C ARG A 2 10.21 42.51 23.59
N LYS A 3 10.88 43.57 23.09
CA LYS A 3 11.21 43.70 21.66
C LYS A 3 12.29 42.70 21.19
N ILE A 4 13.23 42.33 22.07
CA ILE A 4 14.30 41.36 21.77
C ILE A 4 13.72 39.96 21.53
N PHE A 5 12.70 39.58 22.29
CA PHE A 5 11.99 38.31 22.11
C PHE A 5 11.26 38.26 20.77
N THR A 6 10.68 39.39 20.34
CA THR A 6 10.02 39.51 19.02
C THR A 6 11.04 39.38 17.88
N TYR A 7 12.21 40.01 17.99
CA TYR A 7 13.26 39.87 16.97
C TYR A 7 13.84 38.45 16.92
N LEU A 8 14.04 37.79 18.07
CA LEU A 8 14.49 36.39 18.15
C LEU A 8 13.51 35.42 17.47
N ILE A 9 12.20 35.62 17.68
CA ILE A 9 11.13 34.86 17.02
C ILE A 9 11.18 35.05 15.50
N PHE A 10 11.34 36.29 15.02
CA PHE A 10 11.40 36.56 13.58
C PHE A 10 12.69 36.02 12.93
N THR A 11 13.82 36.02 13.63
CA THR A 11 15.05 35.40 13.13
C THR A 11 14.97 33.88 13.05
N PHE A 12 14.27 33.21 13.98
CA PHE A 12 14.00 31.76 13.90
C PHE A 12 12.97 31.39 12.83
N LEU A 13 12.14 32.34 12.40
CA LEU A 13 11.18 32.22 11.29
C LEU A 13 11.81 32.44 9.91
N SER A 14 13.11 32.73 9.84
CA SER A 14 13.87 32.78 8.58
C SER A 14 14.12 31.36 8.06
N VAL A 15 13.05 30.69 7.65
CA VAL A 15 13.12 29.40 6.97
C VAL A 15 13.87 29.62 5.67
N SER A 16 15.01 28.94 5.53
CA SER A 16 15.76 28.85 4.28
C SER A 16 14.82 28.39 3.16
N ALA A 17 14.43 29.32 2.29
CA ALA A 17 13.61 29.03 1.12
C ALA A 17 14.48 28.30 0.08
N TYR A 18 14.44 26.96 0.10
CA TYR A 18 15.03 26.16 -0.96
C TYR A 18 14.11 26.17 -2.19
N SER A 19 14.50 26.89 -3.24
CA SER A 19 13.74 27.09 -4.49
C SER A 19 13.72 25.86 -5.43
N GLN A 20 13.85 24.65 -4.90
CA GLN A 20 13.84 23.42 -5.69
C GLN A 20 12.77 22.49 -5.14
N TYR A 21 11.85 22.07 -6.01
CA TYR A 21 10.80 21.09 -5.73
C TYR A 21 11.40 19.69 -5.51
N TYR A 22 12.10 19.52 -4.40
CA TYR A 22 12.73 18.27 -4.00
C TYR A 22 11.75 17.31 -3.33
N MET A 23 10.62 17.81 -2.82
CA MET A 23 9.67 17.00 -2.07
C MET A 23 8.35 16.89 -2.82
N ASP A 24 7.90 15.67 -3.03
CA ASP A 24 6.57 15.36 -3.55
C ASP A 24 5.86 14.49 -2.51
N TRP A 25 4.60 14.78 -2.19
CA TRP A 25 3.81 13.97 -1.26
C TRP A 25 2.40 13.83 -1.78
N GLY A 26 1.68 12.82 -1.30
CA GLY A 26 0.30 12.63 -1.71
C GLY A 26 -0.36 11.44 -1.03
N PHE A 27 -1.64 11.28 -1.33
CA PHE A 27 -2.46 10.17 -0.86
C PHE A 27 -2.66 9.16 -1.99
N LYS A 28 -2.89 7.92 -1.60
CA LYS A 28 -3.26 6.81 -2.48
C LYS A 28 -4.63 6.32 -2.08
N LEU A 29 -5.45 6.03 -3.08
CA LEU A 29 -6.73 5.34 -2.93
C LEU A 29 -6.76 4.26 -4.00
N GLY A 30 -7.19 3.07 -3.63
CA GLY A 30 -7.25 1.94 -4.53
C GLY A 30 -8.13 0.84 -3.99
N ALA A 31 -7.96 -0.35 -4.57
CA ALA A 31 -8.72 -1.52 -4.19
C ALA A 31 -7.80 -2.76 -4.13
N SER A 32 -8.11 -3.67 -3.21
CA SER A 32 -7.43 -4.95 -3.01
C SER A 32 -8.42 -6.09 -3.22
N ASN A 33 -7.93 -7.18 -3.83
CA ASN A 33 -8.68 -8.40 -4.07
C ASN A 33 -7.82 -9.60 -3.68
N TYR A 34 -8.44 -10.64 -3.12
CA TYR A 34 -7.75 -11.88 -2.79
C TYR A 34 -8.06 -12.95 -3.84
N LEU A 35 -7.00 -13.48 -4.46
CA LEU A 35 -7.06 -14.63 -5.36
C LEU A 35 -6.26 -15.76 -4.72
N GLY A 36 -6.96 -16.70 -4.09
CA GLY A 36 -6.35 -17.86 -3.44
C GLY A 36 -7.36 -18.99 -3.27
N ASP A 37 -7.10 -19.89 -2.32
CA ASP A 37 -7.88 -21.12 -2.18
C ASP A 37 -9.24 -20.94 -1.47
N ILE A 38 -9.40 -19.88 -0.69
CA ILE A 38 -10.69 -19.55 -0.05
C ILE A 38 -11.51 -18.66 -1.00
N GLY A 39 -12.75 -19.08 -1.29
CA GLY A 39 -13.63 -18.44 -2.26
C GLY A 39 -13.49 -18.99 -3.68
N GLY A 40 -13.64 -18.14 -4.71
CA GLY A 40 -13.49 -18.55 -6.12
C GLY A 40 -14.70 -19.28 -6.73
N LEU A 41 -14.77 -19.30 -8.06
CA LEU A 41 -15.87 -19.92 -8.83
C LEU A 41 -15.75 -21.47 -8.84
N GLU A 42 -16.64 -22.13 -9.58
CA GLU A 42 -16.76 -23.59 -9.68
C GLU A 42 -15.45 -24.28 -10.09
N LYS A 43 -14.72 -23.67 -11.02
CA LYS A 43 -13.38 -24.12 -11.42
C LYS A 43 -12.36 -23.77 -10.34
N THR A 44 -11.41 -24.67 -10.10
CA THR A 44 -10.30 -24.51 -9.15
C THR A 44 -9.48 -23.23 -9.36
N ARG A 45 -9.50 -22.67 -10.58
CA ARG A 45 -8.83 -21.42 -10.96
C ARG A 45 -9.46 -20.83 -12.24
N ARG A 46 -9.58 -19.50 -12.32
CA ARG A 46 -9.56 -18.75 -13.59
C ARG A 46 -8.38 -17.80 -13.56
N ASP A 47 -7.76 -17.55 -14.71
CA ASP A 47 -6.58 -16.70 -14.76
C ASP A 47 -6.95 -15.21 -14.67
N PHE A 48 -6.16 -14.48 -13.87
CA PHE A 48 -6.07 -13.02 -13.84
C PHE A 48 -7.40 -12.30 -13.46
N VAL A 49 -7.75 -11.20 -14.14
CA VAL A 49 -8.93 -10.37 -13.79
C VAL A 49 -10.25 -11.14 -13.87
N LEU A 50 -10.31 -12.25 -14.61
CA LEU A 50 -11.54 -13.04 -14.77
C LEU A 50 -11.97 -13.79 -13.51
N ASP A 51 -11.10 -13.92 -12.51
CA ASP A 51 -11.43 -14.47 -11.18
C ASP A 51 -11.55 -13.38 -10.10
N MET A 52 -11.38 -12.10 -10.46
CA MET A 52 -11.55 -11.00 -9.52
C MET A 52 -13.00 -10.90 -9.08
N ARG A 53 -13.19 -10.89 -7.76
CA ARG A 53 -14.53 -10.76 -7.16
C ARG A 53 -14.77 -9.34 -6.70
N LEU A 54 -15.55 -8.58 -7.48
CA LEU A 54 -15.95 -7.22 -7.11
C LEU A 54 -16.63 -7.17 -5.73
N GLN A 55 -17.40 -8.21 -5.36
CA GLN A 55 -18.07 -8.32 -4.06
C GLN A 55 -17.10 -8.42 -2.86
N HIS A 56 -15.89 -8.92 -3.08
CA HIS A 56 -14.84 -9.02 -2.05
C HIS A 56 -13.69 -8.03 -2.29
N THR A 57 -13.87 -7.11 -3.24
CA THR A 57 -12.92 -6.02 -3.45
C THR A 57 -13.09 -5.03 -2.31
N ARG A 58 -11.99 -4.76 -1.62
CA ARG A 58 -11.97 -3.80 -0.52
C ARG A 58 -11.16 -2.59 -0.91
N TRP A 59 -11.65 -1.43 -0.52
CA TRP A 59 -10.90 -0.18 -0.64
C TRP A 59 -9.64 -0.22 0.21
N ASN A 60 -8.58 0.37 -0.31
CA ASN A 60 -7.32 0.60 0.38
C ASN A 60 -6.98 2.09 0.31
N PHE A 61 -6.18 2.55 1.27
CA PHE A 61 -5.72 3.93 1.32
C PHE A 61 -4.28 3.96 1.78
N GLY A 62 -3.57 5.01 1.41
CA GLY A 62 -2.19 5.20 1.81
C GLY A 62 -1.72 6.61 1.60
N ALA A 63 -0.48 6.85 2.00
CA ALA A 63 0.23 8.09 1.73
C ALA A 63 1.64 7.77 1.26
N PHE A 64 2.21 8.69 0.51
CA PHE A 64 3.60 8.62 0.12
C PHE A 64 4.29 9.94 0.32
N PHE A 65 5.59 9.85 0.58
CA PHE A 65 6.51 10.96 0.62
C PHE A 65 7.71 10.61 -0.24
N ARG A 66 8.00 11.45 -1.23
CA ARG A 66 9.13 11.32 -2.14
C ARG A 66 10.06 12.51 -1.94
N TYR A 67 11.34 12.21 -1.82
CA TYR A 67 12.41 13.17 -1.71
C TYR A 67 13.44 12.95 -2.83
N LYS A 68 13.70 13.97 -3.63
CA LYS A 68 14.71 13.98 -4.69
C LYS A 68 16.07 14.29 -4.07
N LEU A 69 16.92 13.27 -4.01
CA LEU A 69 18.31 13.39 -3.54
C LEU A 69 19.18 14.11 -4.57
N SER A 70 18.88 13.92 -5.86
CA SER A 70 19.51 14.62 -6.99
C SER A 70 18.52 14.80 -8.14
N SER A 71 18.95 15.40 -9.25
CA SER A 71 18.15 15.48 -10.48
C SER A 71 17.84 14.11 -11.10
N GLN A 72 18.63 13.09 -10.76
CA GLN A 72 18.55 11.73 -11.30
C GLN A 72 18.08 10.69 -10.28
N ILE A 73 18.15 10.99 -8.98
CA ILE A 73 17.83 10.01 -7.92
C ILE A 73 16.79 10.59 -6.97
N ALA A 74 15.74 9.81 -6.71
CA ALA A 74 14.80 10.07 -5.62
C ALA A 74 14.66 8.86 -4.70
N THR A 75 14.25 9.10 -3.47
CA THR A 75 13.77 8.09 -2.54
C THR A 75 12.30 8.36 -2.26
N LYS A 76 11.50 7.31 -2.12
CA LYS A 76 10.06 7.39 -1.90
C LYS A 76 9.68 6.38 -0.83
N ILE A 77 9.09 6.89 0.24
CA ILE A 77 8.53 6.12 1.32
C ILE A 77 7.02 6.06 1.12
N ASN A 78 6.42 4.89 1.24
CA ASN A 78 4.97 4.69 1.19
C ASN A 78 4.51 3.99 2.45
N LEU A 79 3.36 4.44 2.97
CA LEU A 79 2.63 3.78 4.03
C LEU A 79 1.22 3.49 3.53
N GLU A 80 0.83 2.22 3.53
CA GLU A 80 -0.43 1.77 2.97
C GLU A 80 -1.19 0.88 3.95
N TYR A 81 -2.51 1.05 3.98
CA TYR A 81 -3.42 0.16 4.67
C TYR A 81 -4.24 -0.59 3.64
N LEU A 82 -4.23 -1.93 3.73
CA LEU A 82 -4.90 -2.81 2.81
C LEU A 82 -5.76 -3.80 3.60
N ARG A 83 -6.98 -4.05 3.13
CA ARG A 83 -7.83 -5.12 3.65
C ARG A 83 -8.07 -6.15 2.57
N ILE A 84 -7.92 -7.42 2.90
CA ILE A 84 -8.35 -8.52 2.05
C ILE A 84 -9.30 -9.43 2.81
N GLU A 85 -10.23 -10.05 2.10
CA GLU A 85 -11.18 -11.00 2.67
C GLU A 85 -11.70 -11.96 1.59
N ALA A 86 -12.13 -13.14 2.02
CA ALA A 86 -12.88 -14.07 1.19
C ALA A 86 -13.78 -14.96 2.03
N TYR A 87 -14.83 -15.48 1.40
CA TYR A 87 -15.82 -16.37 2.01
C TYR A 87 -16.14 -17.51 1.04
N ASP A 88 -15.99 -18.75 1.50
CA ASP A 88 -16.34 -19.96 0.76
C ASP A 88 -17.85 -20.09 0.55
N ALA A 89 -18.67 -19.52 1.43
CA ALA A 89 -20.12 -19.47 1.30
C ALA A 89 -20.57 -18.88 -0.05
N ASN A 90 -19.78 -17.94 -0.58
CA ASN A 90 -20.04 -17.28 -1.85
C ASN A 90 -19.38 -18.00 -3.05
N SER A 91 -18.76 -19.16 -2.84
CA SER A 91 -18.23 -19.97 -3.94
C SER A 91 -19.36 -20.69 -4.68
N THR A 92 -19.21 -20.93 -5.97
CA THR A 92 -20.09 -21.84 -6.71
C THR A 92 -19.60 -23.28 -6.66
N ASN A 93 -18.37 -23.52 -6.17
CA ASN A 93 -17.82 -24.85 -5.99
C ASN A 93 -18.46 -25.55 -4.75
N PRO A 94 -19.10 -26.72 -4.92
CA PRO A 94 -19.73 -27.45 -3.81
C PRO A 94 -18.77 -27.83 -2.68
N GLY A 95 -17.53 -28.23 -3.00
CA GLY A 95 -16.52 -28.62 -2.00
C GLY A 95 -16.07 -27.44 -1.13
N ARG A 96 -15.85 -26.27 -1.74
CA ARG A 96 -15.53 -25.04 -0.99
C ARG A 96 -16.72 -24.60 -0.14
N ARG A 97 -17.93 -24.58 -0.70
CA ARG A 97 -19.15 -24.29 0.08
C ARG A 97 -19.35 -25.23 1.27
N ALA A 98 -19.06 -26.52 1.11
CA ALA A 98 -19.14 -27.48 2.21
C ALA A 98 -18.10 -27.22 3.31
N ARG A 99 -16.92 -26.72 2.95
CA ARG A 99 -15.85 -26.31 3.88
C ARG A 99 -16.23 -25.04 4.67
N ASN A 100 -16.94 -24.12 4.02
CA ASN A 100 -17.50 -22.90 4.60
C ASN A 100 -16.48 -22.07 5.42
N LEU A 101 -15.26 -21.91 4.91
CA LEU A 101 -14.27 -21.03 5.54
C LEU A 101 -14.48 -19.57 5.15
N ASP A 102 -14.08 -18.70 6.06
CA ASP A 102 -13.98 -17.28 5.82
C ASP A 102 -12.67 -16.75 6.42
N PHE A 103 -12.17 -15.67 5.83
CA PHE A 103 -11.06 -14.95 6.42
C PHE A 103 -11.13 -13.46 6.10
N ARG A 104 -10.52 -12.68 6.99
CA ARG A 104 -10.27 -11.25 6.83
C ARG A 104 -8.88 -10.94 7.32
N ASN A 105 -8.08 -10.23 6.53
CA ASN A 105 -6.76 -9.78 6.93
C ASN A 105 -6.63 -8.27 6.75
N ASP A 106 -6.28 -7.60 7.84
CA ASP A 106 -5.95 -6.18 7.87
C ASP A 106 -4.42 -6.05 7.82
N MET A 107 -3.91 -5.36 6.82
CA MET A 107 -2.49 -5.26 6.55
C MET A 107 -2.02 -3.81 6.50
N PHE A 108 -0.83 -3.58 7.03
CA PHE A 108 -0.12 -2.30 6.93
C PHE A 108 1.21 -2.55 6.22
N GLU A 109 1.46 -1.82 5.15
CA GLU A 109 2.66 -1.96 4.34
C GLU A 109 3.47 -0.67 4.41
N LEU A 110 4.74 -0.80 4.80
CA LEU A 110 5.73 0.28 4.76
C LEU A 110 6.76 -0.08 3.70
N THR A 111 6.85 0.72 2.64
CA THR A 111 7.85 0.51 1.58
C THR A 111 8.78 1.69 1.45
N ASN A 112 10.03 1.40 1.13
CA ASN A 112 11.00 2.39 0.71
C ASN A 112 11.54 1.98 -0.66
N THR A 113 11.42 2.89 -1.62
CA THR A 113 11.82 2.69 -3.02
C THR A 113 12.74 3.82 -3.45
N TRP A 114 13.86 3.48 -4.07
CA TRP A 114 14.72 4.42 -4.78
C TRP A 114 14.40 4.41 -6.25
N GLU A 115 14.38 5.60 -6.85
CA GLU A 115 14.04 5.85 -8.24
C GLU A 115 15.25 6.48 -8.93
N LEU A 116 15.71 5.87 -10.02
CA LEU A 116 16.78 6.35 -10.88
C LEU A 116 16.18 6.80 -12.21
N TYR A 117 16.12 8.12 -12.42
CA TYR A 117 15.62 8.75 -13.63
C TYR A 117 16.68 8.70 -14.74
N ILE A 118 16.43 7.85 -15.74
CA ILE A 118 17.31 7.66 -16.90
C ILE A 118 17.09 8.76 -17.94
N TYR A 119 15.82 9.14 -18.15
CA TYR A 119 15.45 10.11 -19.16
C TYR A 119 14.34 11.03 -18.65
N LYS A 120 14.51 12.33 -18.86
CA LYS A 120 13.60 13.36 -18.35
C LYS A 120 13.39 14.45 -19.39
N VAL A 121 12.14 14.66 -19.77
CA VAL A 121 11.69 15.74 -20.65
C VAL A 121 10.70 16.58 -19.86
N ASN A 122 11.11 17.78 -19.46
CA ASN A 122 10.29 18.66 -18.62
C ASN A 122 9.15 19.36 -19.38
N ASP A 123 9.26 19.44 -20.71
CA ASP A 123 8.22 20.02 -21.58
C ASP A 123 8.09 19.20 -22.86
N VAL A 124 7.20 18.20 -22.82
CA VAL A 124 6.92 17.34 -23.97
C VAL A 124 6.23 18.15 -25.08
N GLY A 125 5.43 19.16 -24.72
CA GLY A 125 4.66 19.98 -25.67
C GLY A 125 5.47 21.10 -26.33
N ARG A 126 6.70 21.38 -25.85
CA ARG A 126 7.54 22.52 -26.29
C ARG A 126 6.79 23.85 -26.28
N THR A 127 5.83 23.99 -25.37
CA THR A 127 4.95 25.18 -25.28
C THR A 127 5.50 26.23 -24.31
N GLY A 128 6.61 25.94 -23.61
CA GLY A 128 7.21 26.80 -22.59
C GLY A 128 6.40 26.86 -21.28
N ARG A 129 5.31 26.09 -21.17
CA ARG A 129 4.40 26.09 -20.01
C ARG A 129 4.73 25.01 -18.98
N TYR A 130 5.65 24.09 -19.26
CA TYR A 130 6.12 23.01 -18.36
C TYR A 130 5.01 22.27 -17.59
N ARG A 131 3.86 22.05 -18.24
CA ARG A 131 2.69 21.38 -17.61
C ARG A 131 2.72 19.86 -17.76
N THR A 132 3.39 19.38 -18.80
CA THR A 132 3.44 17.96 -19.17
C THR A 132 4.90 17.55 -19.27
N ASP A 133 5.33 16.74 -18.31
CA ASP A 133 6.64 16.12 -18.30
C ASP A 133 6.56 14.63 -18.61
N PHE A 134 7.68 14.09 -19.10
CA PHE A 134 7.87 12.67 -19.31
C PHE A 134 9.14 12.23 -18.60
N GLN A 135 9.04 11.19 -17.78
CA GLN A 135 10.14 10.68 -16.98
C GLN A 135 10.21 9.16 -17.10
N LEU A 136 11.31 8.64 -17.64
CA LEU A 136 11.64 7.23 -17.62
C LEU A 136 12.60 6.96 -16.46
N TYR A 137 12.24 6.03 -15.59
CA TYR A 137 13.02 5.69 -14.41
C TYR A 137 13.00 4.19 -14.13
N LEU A 138 14.08 3.73 -13.51
CA LEU A 138 14.14 2.42 -12.85
C LEU A 138 13.85 2.63 -11.37
N PHE A 139 13.30 1.62 -10.72
CA PHE A 139 13.10 1.66 -9.28
C PHE A 139 13.49 0.33 -8.64
N ALA A 140 14.02 0.40 -7.43
CA ALA A 140 14.30 -0.75 -6.59
C ALA A 140 14.02 -0.36 -5.14
N GLY A 141 13.59 -1.31 -4.32
CA GLY A 141 13.21 -1.02 -2.96
C GLY A 141 12.95 -2.26 -2.13
N PHE A 142 12.61 -2.01 -0.88
CA PHE A 142 12.21 -3.04 0.07
C PHE A 142 10.92 -2.61 0.78
N GLY A 143 10.19 -3.58 1.29
CA GLY A 143 8.95 -3.38 2.02
C GLY A 143 8.94 -4.23 3.28
N ALA A 144 8.21 -3.74 4.28
CA ALA A 144 7.82 -4.49 5.45
C ALA A 144 6.29 -4.50 5.53
N LEU A 145 5.72 -5.68 5.77
CA LEU A 145 4.28 -5.91 5.85
C LEU A 145 3.94 -6.38 7.25
N TYR A 146 3.05 -5.64 7.92
CA TYR A 146 2.39 -6.12 9.12
C TYR A 146 1.01 -6.67 8.75
N HIS A 147 0.71 -7.91 9.15
CA HIS A 147 -0.57 -8.54 8.89
C HIS A 147 -1.14 -9.23 10.14
N ASN A 148 -2.46 -9.44 10.15
CA ASN A 148 -3.15 -10.15 11.21
C ASN A 148 -4.41 -10.83 10.66
N PRO A 149 -4.29 -12.06 10.10
CA PRO A 149 -5.43 -12.78 9.56
C PRO A 149 -6.40 -13.19 10.68
N LYS A 150 -7.69 -13.00 10.41
CA LYS A 150 -8.81 -13.30 11.30
C LYS A 150 -9.80 -14.22 10.59
N GLY A 151 -10.44 -15.10 11.33
CA GLY A 151 -11.58 -15.91 10.87
C GLY A 151 -12.81 -15.65 11.74
N GLN A 152 -13.99 -15.90 11.20
CA GLN A 152 -15.27 -15.71 11.88
C GLN A 152 -15.73 -17.01 12.54
N LEU A 153 -16.12 -16.91 13.81
CA LEU A 153 -16.76 -18.00 14.54
C LEU A 153 -17.94 -17.42 15.33
N ASN A 154 -19.14 -17.97 15.14
CA ASN A 154 -20.37 -17.52 15.82
C ASN A 154 -20.62 -16.01 15.71
N GLY A 155 -20.30 -15.41 14.54
CA GLY A 155 -20.49 -13.99 14.27
C GLY A 155 -19.33 -13.08 14.73
N ALA A 156 -18.39 -13.57 15.54
CA ALA A 156 -17.25 -12.81 16.03
C ALA A 156 -15.95 -13.14 15.26
N TRP A 157 -15.09 -12.13 15.06
CA TRP A 157 -13.80 -12.28 14.37
C TRP A 157 -12.67 -12.55 15.36
N TYR A 158 -11.95 -13.65 15.18
CA TYR A 158 -10.84 -14.06 16.03
C TYR A 158 -9.53 -14.07 15.24
N ALA A 159 -8.44 -13.63 15.87
CA ALA A 159 -7.11 -13.70 15.25
C ALA A 159 -6.66 -15.17 15.11
N LEU A 160 -6.28 -15.58 13.90
CA LEU A 160 -5.95 -16.98 13.61
C LEU A 160 -4.53 -17.36 14.04
N GLN A 161 -3.59 -16.41 13.98
CA GLN A 161 -2.18 -16.67 14.30
C GLN A 161 -1.97 -17.27 15.71
N PRO A 162 -2.57 -16.75 16.80
CA PRO A 162 -2.43 -17.34 18.13
C PRO A 162 -3.11 -18.71 18.26
N LEU A 163 -4.16 -18.95 17.47
CA LEU A 163 -4.97 -20.18 17.54
C LEU A 163 -4.29 -21.37 16.85
N ARG A 164 -3.30 -21.14 15.99
CA ARG A 164 -2.47 -22.19 15.35
C ARG A 164 -3.33 -23.25 14.64
N THR A 165 -4.32 -22.80 13.88
CA THR A 165 -5.32 -23.65 13.21
C THR A 165 -4.75 -24.55 12.11
N GLU A 166 -3.50 -24.34 11.67
CA GLU A 166 -2.84 -25.13 10.61
C GLU A 166 -1.87 -26.18 11.17
N GLY A 167 -1.85 -26.42 12.49
CA GLY A 167 -0.98 -27.43 13.10
C GLY A 167 0.48 -27.00 13.30
N GLN A 168 0.76 -25.70 13.17
CA GLN A 168 2.09 -25.13 13.41
C GLN A 168 2.53 -25.22 14.88
N GLU A 169 3.81 -25.56 15.11
CA GLU A 169 4.40 -25.57 16.46
C GLU A 169 4.43 -24.17 17.08
N LYS A 170 4.80 -23.17 16.27
CA LYS A 170 4.91 -21.76 16.65
C LYS A 170 4.00 -20.88 15.80
N PRO A 171 3.39 -19.83 16.37
CA PRO A 171 2.62 -18.86 15.58
C PRO A 171 3.48 -18.23 14.47
N TYR A 172 2.89 -17.97 13.30
CA TYR A 172 3.53 -17.20 12.24
C TYR A 172 3.96 -15.81 12.72
N SER A 173 4.95 -15.20 12.07
CA SER A 173 5.27 -13.79 12.33
C SER A 173 4.14 -12.87 11.83
N LYS A 174 3.88 -11.78 12.57
CA LYS A 174 3.01 -10.69 12.09
C LYS A 174 3.72 -9.79 11.08
N PHE A 175 5.04 -9.80 11.09
CA PHE A 175 5.88 -8.99 10.23
C PHE A 175 6.51 -9.86 9.14
N GLN A 176 6.42 -9.41 7.90
CA GLN A 176 7.05 -10.02 6.71
C GLN A 176 7.85 -8.97 5.95
#